data_AF-A0A833AMS3-F1
#
_entry.id   AF-A0A833AMS3-F1
#
_cell.length_a   1.000
_cell.length_b   1.000
_cell.length_c   1.000
_cell.angle_alpha   90.00
_cell.angle_beta   90.00
_cell.angle_gamma   90.00
#
_symmetry.space_group_name_H-M   'P 1'
#
loop_
_entity.id
_entity.type
_entity.pdbx_description
1 polymer ?
#
loop_
_entity_poly.entity_id
_entity_poly.type
_entity_poly.pdbx_seq_one_letter_code
_entity_poly.pdbx_strand_id
1 'polypeptide(L)'
;MFSISLNPAVLAATTGGMPEAAELSFERLCPYMTQKITVKLCPDAQHLPVASYQLAKQLSEAKKNTPDLRIFQFDELKNDMPMIIKNSFDGLKPGKILLLNANLRRGLGDFLLLLPLMRALANRLRIRGWNGKFSISTNSEFAALLHGKDYIEDILPEFPNIEQILHYDYVLEYGLHVDRMKDLAEINDLRDIDLRVNIAPIPEKLARWQSFLSTHKKKIFINWSSFDRRRSQSNENFADLKAEFPDSLFYTSAFQNHTSG
;
A
#
# COMPACT_ATOMS: atom_id res chain seq x y z
N MET A 1 -8.79 10.05 -12.67
CA MET A 1 -8.09 8.74 -12.59
C MET A 1 -7.35 8.52 -13.89
N PHE A 2 -6.33 7.67 -13.89
CA PHE A 2 -5.51 7.43 -15.08
C PHE A 2 -5.40 5.94 -15.37
N SER A 3 -5.49 5.54 -16.64
CA SER A 3 -5.00 4.22 -17.02
C SER A 3 -3.48 4.20 -16.99
N ILE A 4 -2.90 3.05 -16.69
CA ILE A 4 -1.47 2.78 -16.79
C ILE A 4 -1.26 1.87 -17.99
N SER A 5 -0.46 2.31 -18.94
CA SER A 5 -0.08 1.52 -20.11
C SER A 5 1.43 1.60 -20.34
N LEU A 6 1.95 0.79 -21.26
CA LEU A 6 3.31 0.95 -21.75
C LEU A 6 3.30 1.73 -23.06
N ASN A 7 4.21 2.68 -23.20
CA ASN A 7 4.43 3.40 -24.44
C ASN A 7 5.12 2.46 -25.44
N PRO A 8 4.43 2.03 -26.51
CA PRO A 8 4.95 1.03 -27.44
C PRO A 8 6.17 1.53 -28.23
N ALA A 9 6.23 2.84 -28.54
CA ALA A 9 7.34 3.42 -29.29
C ALA A 9 8.62 3.43 -28.44
N VAL A 10 8.51 3.79 -27.16
CA VAL A 10 9.65 3.78 -26.22
C VAL A 10 10.08 2.34 -25.92
N LEU A 11 9.13 1.43 -25.72
CA LEU A 11 9.41 0.01 -25.48
C LEU A 11 10.14 -0.64 -26.66
N ALA A 12 9.68 -0.42 -27.90
CA ALA A 12 10.32 -0.94 -29.10
C ALA A 12 11.74 -0.39 -29.28
N ALA A 13 11.93 0.91 -29.03
CA ALA A 13 13.25 1.54 -29.07
C ALA A 13 14.22 1.01 -28.00
N THR A 14 13.70 0.57 -26.85
CA THR A 14 14.52 0.11 -25.70
C THR A 14 14.80 -1.40 -25.73
N THR A 15 13.92 -2.20 -26.33
CA THR A 15 14.00 -3.68 -26.28
C THR A 15 14.25 -4.36 -27.64
N GLY A 16 14.27 -3.61 -28.74
CA GLY A 16 14.51 -4.15 -30.08
C GLY A 16 13.33 -4.93 -30.68
N GLY A 17 12.17 -4.93 -30.02
CA GLY A 17 10.93 -5.58 -30.46
C GLY A 17 9.74 -5.18 -29.58
N MET A 18 8.52 -5.58 -29.97
CA MET A 18 7.33 -5.44 -29.11
C MET A 18 7.10 -6.73 -28.33
N PRO A 19 7.28 -6.77 -27.00
CA PRO A 19 6.85 -7.93 -26.22
C PRO A 19 5.33 -7.94 -26.08
N GLU A 20 4.70 -9.12 -26.21
CA GLU A 20 3.24 -9.29 -26.03
C GLU A 20 2.79 -9.07 -24.57
N ALA A 21 3.70 -9.23 -23.62
CA ALA A 21 3.54 -8.86 -22.22
C ALA A 21 4.90 -8.45 -21.66
N ALA A 22 4.95 -7.39 -20.85
CA ALA A 22 6.16 -7.02 -20.13
C ALA A 22 5.93 -7.18 -18.62
N GLU A 23 6.59 -8.16 -18.03
CA GLU A 23 6.72 -8.23 -16.58
C GLU A 23 7.77 -7.22 -16.14
N LEU A 24 7.33 -6.08 -15.59
CA LEU A 24 8.23 -5.05 -15.09
C LEU A 24 8.29 -5.15 -13.57
N SER A 25 9.41 -5.70 -13.07
CA SER A 25 9.77 -5.43 -11.68
C SER A 25 10.16 -3.96 -11.57
N PHE A 26 9.41 -3.20 -10.78
CA PHE A 26 9.81 -1.85 -10.44
C PHE A 26 11.07 -1.83 -9.56
N GLU A 27 11.63 -2.97 -9.12
CA GLU A 27 12.86 -3.01 -8.32
C GLU A 27 14.04 -2.25 -8.94
N ARG A 28 14.12 -2.15 -10.28
CA ARG A 28 15.14 -1.33 -10.96
C ARG A 28 14.76 0.15 -11.11
N LEU A 29 13.47 0.45 -11.08
CA LEU A 29 12.86 1.74 -11.42
C LEU A 29 12.45 2.56 -10.17
N CYS A 30 12.23 1.84 -9.09
CA CYS A 30 11.97 2.25 -7.73
C CYS A 30 12.63 1.18 -6.83
N PRO A 31 13.88 1.37 -6.37
CA PRO A 31 14.64 0.38 -5.59
C PRO A 31 14.02 0.01 -4.22
N TYR A 32 12.80 0.46 -3.96
CA TYR A 32 12.06 0.28 -2.71
C TYR A 32 10.71 -0.44 -2.90
N MET A 33 10.36 -0.84 -4.13
CA MET A 33 9.23 -1.72 -4.40
C MET A 33 9.72 -3.17 -4.47
N THR A 34 9.18 -4.04 -3.62
CA THR A 34 9.58 -5.46 -3.52
C THR A 34 8.73 -6.41 -4.37
N GLN A 35 7.68 -5.91 -5.05
CA GLN A 35 6.78 -6.74 -5.85
C GLN A 35 6.88 -6.40 -7.33
N LYS A 36 6.93 -7.45 -8.16
CA LYS A 36 6.85 -7.34 -9.62
C LYS A 36 5.47 -6.85 -10.02
N ILE A 37 5.38 -5.80 -10.83
CA ILE A 37 4.13 -5.41 -11.46
C ILE A 37 4.13 -5.97 -12.87
N THR A 38 3.18 -6.86 -13.14
CA THR A 38 2.97 -7.33 -14.50
C THR A 38 2.11 -6.29 -15.23
N VAL A 39 2.72 -5.49 -16.11
CA VAL A 39 1.98 -4.58 -16.98
C VAL A 39 1.89 -5.24 -18.36
N LYS A 40 0.76 -5.90 -18.61
CA LYS A 40 0.49 -6.45 -19.94
C LYS A 40 0.21 -5.31 -20.91
N LEU A 41 0.77 -5.40 -22.11
CA LEU A 41 0.28 -4.63 -23.25
C LEU A 41 -1.05 -5.24 -23.65
N CYS A 42 -2.12 -4.81 -23.00
CA CYS A 42 -3.46 -5.29 -23.30
C CYS A 42 -3.95 -4.60 -24.58
N PRO A 43 -4.32 -5.36 -25.64
CA PRO A 43 -4.94 -4.78 -26.82
C PRO A 43 -6.33 -4.18 -26.50
N ASP A 44 -7.00 -4.72 -25.48
CA ASP A 44 -8.29 -4.22 -25.00
C ASP A 44 -8.12 -3.28 -23.81
N ALA A 45 -8.60 -2.04 -23.98
CA ALA A 45 -8.55 -1.00 -22.95
C ALA A 45 -9.22 -1.42 -21.62
N GLN A 46 -10.09 -2.43 -21.64
CA GLN A 46 -10.83 -2.97 -20.50
C GLN A 46 -9.91 -3.58 -19.41
N HIS A 47 -8.76 -4.12 -19.80
CA HIS A 47 -7.81 -4.73 -18.86
C HIS A 47 -6.68 -3.79 -18.45
N LEU A 48 -6.78 -2.50 -18.77
CA LEU A 48 -5.79 -1.52 -18.36
C LEU A 48 -5.85 -1.30 -16.85
N PRO A 49 -4.73 -1.46 -16.12
CA PRO A 49 -4.64 -1.08 -14.73
C PRO A 49 -4.95 0.42 -14.56
N VAL A 50 -5.57 0.78 -13.44
CA VAL A 50 -5.88 2.18 -13.12
C VAL A 50 -5.06 2.66 -11.94
N ALA A 51 -4.51 3.86 -12.08
CA ALA A 51 -3.82 4.61 -11.04
C ALA A 51 -4.67 5.76 -10.49
N SER A 52 -4.38 6.09 -9.23
CA SER A 52 -4.81 7.35 -8.63
C SER A 52 -4.19 8.56 -9.35
N TYR A 53 -4.83 9.73 -9.20
CA TYR A 53 -4.30 10.99 -9.71
C TYR A 53 -2.95 11.33 -9.11
N GLN A 54 -2.81 11.16 -7.79
CA GLN A 54 -1.56 11.46 -7.09
C GLN A 54 -0.41 10.58 -7.59
N LEU A 55 -0.67 9.30 -7.78
CA LEU A 55 0.31 8.36 -8.29
C LEU A 55 0.79 8.75 -9.70
N ALA A 56 -0.15 9.06 -10.59
CA ALA A 56 0.18 9.51 -11.94
C ALA A 56 1.02 10.78 -11.93
N LYS A 57 0.72 11.74 -11.04
CA LYS A 57 1.51 12.96 -10.85
C LYS A 57 2.93 12.67 -10.38
N GLN A 58 3.10 11.87 -9.32
CA GLN A 58 4.40 11.52 -8.78
C GLN A 58 5.27 10.78 -9.81
N LEU A 59 4.69 9.83 -10.54
CA LEU A 59 5.41 9.12 -11.59
C LEU A 59 5.76 10.04 -12.76
N SER A 60 4.88 10.98 -13.12
CA SER A 60 5.19 11.99 -14.15
C SER A 60 6.36 12.89 -13.75
N GLU A 61 6.49 13.23 -12.47
CA GLU A 61 7.64 13.94 -11.93
C GLU A 61 8.91 13.07 -11.93
N ALA A 62 8.79 11.81 -11.49
CA ALA A 62 9.91 10.86 -11.46
C ALA A 62 10.49 10.56 -12.86
N LYS A 63 9.64 10.50 -13.90
CA LYS A 63 10.05 10.32 -15.31
C LYS A 63 11.01 11.38 -15.84
N LYS A 64 11.05 12.57 -15.21
CA LYS A 64 12.01 13.62 -15.56
C LYS A 64 13.43 13.20 -15.23
N ASN A 65 13.61 12.46 -14.14
CA ASN A 65 14.91 12.10 -13.56
C ASN A 65 15.30 10.63 -13.79
N THR A 66 14.35 9.78 -14.17
CA THR A 66 14.57 8.35 -14.42
C THR A 66 14.07 8.00 -15.82
N PRO A 67 14.95 8.00 -16.85
CA PRO A 67 14.56 7.76 -18.25
C PRO A 67 13.78 6.47 -18.48
N ASP A 68 14.11 5.40 -17.75
CA ASP A 68 13.43 4.12 -17.90
C ASP A 68 11.94 4.17 -17.50
N LEU A 69 11.54 5.11 -16.63
CA LEU A 69 10.12 5.31 -16.29
C LEU A 69 9.31 5.88 -17.45
N ARG A 70 9.95 6.42 -18.50
CA ARG A 70 9.26 6.96 -19.69
C ARG A 70 8.56 5.86 -20.49
N ILE A 71 8.88 4.60 -20.22
CA ILE A 71 8.18 3.44 -20.77
C ILE A 71 6.71 3.38 -20.31
N PHE A 72 6.39 3.93 -19.15
CA PHE A 72 5.01 4.00 -18.69
C PHE A 72 4.30 5.20 -19.33
N GLN A 73 3.03 5.02 -19.65
CA GLN A 73 2.13 6.08 -20.12
C GLN A 73 0.93 6.14 -19.17
N PHE A 74 0.45 7.37 -18.91
CA PHE A 74 -0.73 7.63 -18.09
C PHE A 74 -1.72 8.42 -18.92
N ASP A 75 -2.85 7.82 -19.26
CA ASP A 75 -3.89 8.47 -20.02
C ASP A 75 -5.07 8.81 -19.10
N GLU A 76 -5.53 10.05 -19.18
CA GLU A 76 -6.64 10.53 -18.36
C GLU A 76 -7.95 9.87 -18.78
N LEU A 77 -8.65 9.24 -17.84
CA LEU A 77 -9.95 8.61 -18.08
C LEU A 77 -11.05 9.68 -17.97
N LYS A 78 -11.73 10.00 -19.09
CA LYS A 78 -12.61 11.19 -19.18
C LYS A 78 -14.11 10.94 -19.15
N ASN A 79 -14.58 9.70 -19.28
CA ASN A 79 -16.02 9.38 -19.22
C ASN A 79 -16.21 8.08 -18.41
N ASP A 80 -17.35 7.95 -17.71
CA ASP A 80 -17.80 6.74 -16.98
C ASP A 80 -17.05 6.37 -15.70
N MET A 81 -16.10 7.16 -15.24
CA MET A 81 -15.38 6.85 -13.99
C MET A 81 -16.14 7.27 -12.72
N PRO A 82 -15.99 6.52 -11.61
CA PRO A 82 -16.50 6.92 -10.30
C PRO A 82 -16.02 8.31 -9.90
N MET A 83 -16.84 9.02 -9.11
CA MET A 83 -16.50 10.36 -8.68
C MET A 83 -15.40 10.33 -7.62
N ILE A 84 -14.34 11.13 -7.81
CA ILE A 84 -13.24 11.23 -6.84
C ILE A 84 -13.66 12.16 -5.69
N ILE A 85 -13.68 11.62 -4.48
CA ILE A 85 -13.91 12.38 -3.25
C ILE A 85 -12.61 13.08 -2.87
N LYS A 86 -12.60 14.41 -2.92
CA LYS A 86 -11.42 15.23 -2.60
C LYS A 86 -11.40 15.63 -1.12
N ASN A 87 -12.40 16.38 -0.66
CA ASN A 87 -12.31 17.08 0.62
C ASN A 87 -13.47 16.81 1.60
N SER A 88 -14.63 16.39 1.12
CA SER A 88 -15.81 16.15 1.97
C SER A 88 -16.79 15.18 1.31
N PHE A 89 -17.66 14.59 2.13
CA PHE A 89 -18.82 13.80 1.72
C PHE A 89 -20.11 14.64 1.67
N ASP A 90 -20.05 15.94 1.97
CA ASP A 90 -21.23 16.81 1.98
C ASP A 90 -21.85 16.91 0.58
N GLY A 91 -23.17 16.73 0.51
CA GLY A 91 -23.91 16.73 -0.75
C GLY A 91 -23.83 15.41 -1.54
N LEU A 92 -23.10 14.40 -1.06
CA LEU A 92 -23.06 13.08 -1.68
C LEU A 92 -24.18 12.18 -1.14
N LYS A 93 -24.68 11.28 -1.97
CA LYS A 93 -25.65 10.25 -1.56
C LYS A 93 -24.92 8.97 -1.16
N PRO A 94 -25.51 8.11 -0.31
CA PRO A 94 -24.95 6.81 -0.02
C PRO A 94 -24.73 5.96 -1.29
N GLY A 95 -23.56 5.34 -1.40
CA GLY A 95 -23.12 4.51 -2.53
C GLY A 95 -21.89 3.65 -2.18
N LYS A 96 -21.36 2.90 -3.14
CA LYS A 96 -20.17 2.07 -2.99
C LYS A 96 -18.90 2.93 -3.06
N ILE A 97 -18.03 2.78 -2.06
CA ILE A 97 -16.79 3.54 -1.95
C ILE A 97 -15.59 2.61 -2.11
N LEU A 98 -14.71 2.95 -3.05
CA LEU A 98 -13.39 2.37 -3.18
C LEU A 98 -12.35 3.29 -2.53
N LEU A 99 -11.63 2.77 -1.53
CA LEU A 99 -10.37 3.33 -1.08
C LEU A 99 -9.29 2.92 -2.09
N LEU A 100 -8.88 3.84 -2.96
CA LEU A 100 -7.85 3.61 -3.97
C LEU A 100 -6.46 4.03 -3.45
N ASN A 101 -5.46 3.16 -3.58
CA ASN A 101 -4.11 3.45 -3.08
C ASN A 101 -3.50 4.62 -3.88
N ALA A 102 -3.17 5.69 -3.17
CA ALA A 102 -2.63 6.91 -3.75
C ALA A 102 -1.11 6.91 -3.94
N ASN A 103 -0.39 5.92 -3.39
CA ASN A 103 1.06 6.00 -3.21
C ASN A 103 1.74 4.62 -3.32
N LEU A 104 2.85 4.53 -4.06
CA LEU A 104 3.68 3.31 -4.15
C LEU A 104 4.55 3.07 -2.91
N ARG A 105 4.57 4.05 -2.00
CA ARG A 105 5.55 4.11 -0.91
C ARG A 105 4.84 4.15 0.43
N ARG A 106 4.45 2.98 0.93
CA ARG A 106 4.14 2.82 2.35
C ARG A 106 4.83 1.59 2.90
N GLY A 107 5.59 1.81 3.96
CA GLY A 107 6.00 0.73 4.83
C GLY A 107 4.81 0.29 5.69
N LEU A 108 4.93 -0.90 6.27
CA LEU A 108 3.95 -1.45 7.21
C LEU A 108 3.46 -0.44 8.26
N GLY A 109 4.36 0.39 8.80
CA GLY A 109 4.02 1.41 9.81
C GLY A 109 2.99 2.44 9.32
N ASP A 110 3.16 2.97 8.11
CA ASP A 110 2.23 3.96 7.55
C ASP A 110 0.85 3.34 7.28
N PHE A 111 0.82 2.06 6.90
CA PHE A 111 -0.43 1.34 6.69
C PHE A 111 -1.15 1.05 8.01
N LEU A 112 -0.40 0.63 9.05
CA LEU A 112 -0.96 0.40 10.39
C LEU A 112 -1.57 1.68 10.98
N LEU A 113 -1.00 2.85 10.73
CA LEU A 113 -1.57 4.14 11.16
C LEU A 113 -2.86 4.51 10.41
N LEU A 114 -3.06 4.02 9.19
CA LEU A 114 -4.28 4.26 8.43
C LEU A 114 -5.46 3.41 8.92
N LEU A 115 -5.22 2.22 9.45
CA LEU A 115 -6.30 1.31 9.84
C LEU A 115 -7.27 1.92 10.87
N PRO A 116 -6.79 2.57 11.97
CA PRO A 116 -7.66 3.30 12.88
C PRO A 116 -8.46 4.42 12.20
N LEU A 117 -7.85 5.14 11.25
CA LEU A 117 -8.49 6.22 10.51
C LEU A 117 -9.58 5.71 9.58
N MET A 118 -9.34 4.59 8.88
CA MET A 118 -10.34 3.93 8.04
C MET A 118 -11.53 3.45 8.87
N ARG A 119 -11.29 2.89 10.06
CA ARG A 119 -12.36 2.52 11.00
C ARG A 119 -13.15 3.73 11.46
N ALA A 120 -12.48 4.81 11.84
CA ALA A 120 -13.14 6.04 12.26
C ALA A 120 -13.96 6.66 11.13
N LEU A 121 -13.43 6.67 9.91
CA LEU A 121 -14.15 7.08 8.71
C LEU A 121 -15.41 6.24 8.48
N ALA A 122 -15.33 4.92 8.61
CA ALA A 122 -16.48 4.02 8.49
C ALA A 122 -17.58 4.36 9.50
N ASN A 123 -17.18 4.55 10.76
CA ASN A 123 -18.10 4.92 11.83
C ASN A 123 -18.74 6.28 11.56
N ARG A 124 -17.98 7.25 11.06
CA ARG A 124 -18.49 8.58 10.73
C ARG A 124 -19.53 8.52 9.61
N LEU A 125 -19.27 7.76 8.55
CA LEU A 125 -20.21 7.53 7.47
C LEU A 125 -21.49 6.82 7.96
N ARG A 126 -21.34 5.83 8.84
CA ARG A 126 -22.48 5.13 9.46
C ARG A 126 -23.39 6.08 10.24
N ILE A 127 -22.81 6.99 11.04
CA ILE A 127 -23.56 8.04 11.77
C ILE A 127 -24.31 8.96 10.81
N ARG A 128 -23.73 9.25 9.64
CA ARG A 128 -24.35 10.03 8.55
C ARG A 128 -25.39 9.24 7.73
N GLY A 129 -25.75 8.02 8.14
CA GLY A 129 -26.74 7.17 7.47
C GLY A 129 -26.18 6.33 6.32
N TRP A 130 -24.85 6.32 6.13
CA TRP A 130 -24.17 5.56 5.09
C TRP A 130 -23.63 4.27 5.70
N ASN A 131 -24.48 3.24 5.77
CA ASN A 131 -24.17 1.95 6.41
C ASN A 131 -23.28 1.02 5.57
N GLY A 132 -22.86 1.47 4.38
CA GLY A 132 -21.99 0.71 3.49
C GLY A 132 -20.60 0.48 4.08
N LYS A 133 -19.96 -0.59 3.63
CA LYS A 133 -18.55 -0.88 3.92
C LYS A 133 -17.67 -0.29 2.81
N PHE A 134 -16.37 -0.22 3.06
CA PHE A 134 -15.39 0.18 2.06
C PHE A 134 -14.85 -1.02 1.33
N SER A 135 -14.62 -0.88 0.02
CA SER A 135 -13.62 -1.71 -0.64
C SER A 135 -12.29 -1.00 -0.70
N ILE A 136 -11.20 -1.73 -0.78
CA ILE A 136 -9.85 -1.16 -0.71
C ILE A 136 -8.90 -1.85 -1.67
N SER A 137 -8.18 -1.07 -2.50
CA SER A 137 -7.10 -1.60 -3.33
C SER A 137 -5.80 -1.61 -2.53
N THR A 138 -5.14 -2.75 -2.33
CA THR A 138 -3.84 -2.81 -1.66
C THR A 138 -2.99 -3.97 -2.14
N ASN A 139 -1.72 -4.01 -1.74
CA ASN A 139 -0.85 -5.14 -2.07
C ASN A 139 -1.20 -6.37 -1.23
N SER A 140 -0.73 -7.55 -1.67
CA SER A 140 -1.03 -8.82 -1.01
C SER A 140 -0.50 -8.92 0.42
N GLU A 141 0.55 -8.17 0.77
CA GLU A 141 1.15 -8.17 2.11
C GLU A 141 0.25 -7.46 3.13
N PHE A 142 -0.35 -6.34 2.75
CA PHE A 142 -1.24 -5.56 3.61
C PHE A 142 -2.68 -6.05 3.58
N ALA A 143 -3.10 -6.74 2.52
CA ALA A 143 -4.42 -7.39 2.45
C ALA A 143 -4.70 -8.28 3.68
N ALA A 144 -3.67 -8.98 4.19
CA ALA A 144 -3.77 -9.79 5.40
C ALA A 144 -4.19 -9.00 6.65
N LEU A 145 -3.82 -7.71 6.75
CA LEU A 145 -4.14 -6.86 7.90
C LEU A 145 -5.60 -6.35 7.86
N LEU A 146 -6.21 -6.39 6.68
CA LEU A 146 -7.59 -5.97 6.43
C LEU A 146 -8.59 -7.13 6.54
N HIS A 147 -8.11 -8.37 6.59
CA HIS A 147 -8.97 -9.54 6.70
C HIS A 147 -9.77 -9.52 8.02
N GLY A 148 -11.08 -9.75 7.93
CA GLY A 148 -11.98 -9.80 9.08
C GLY A 148 -12.33 -8.43 9.70
N LYS A 149 -12.01 -7.31 9.03
CA LYS A 149 -12.47 -5.98 9.45
C LYS A 149 -13.92 -5.77 9.05
N ASP A 150 -14.77 -5.42 10.01
CA ASP A 150 -16.21 -5.25 9.80
C ASP A 150 -16.55 -4.08 8.85
N TYR A 151 -15.66 -3.08 8.74
CA TYR A 151 -15.78 -1.93 7.85
C TYR A 151 -15.20 -2.14 6.45
N ILE A 152 -14.63 -3.32 6.15
CA ILE A 152 -14.11 -3.68 4.82
C ILE A 152 -15.05 -4.71 4.17
N GLU A 153 -15.41 -4.46 2.92
CA GLU A 153 -16.21 -5.33 2.05
C GLU A 153 -15.28 -6.22 1.23
N ASP A 154 -14.59 -5.62 0.27
CA ASP A 154 -13.70 -6.30 -0.65
C ASP A 154 -12.28 -5.72 -0.62
N ILE A 155 -11.31 -6.58 -0.93
CA ILE A 155 -9.91 -6.20 -1.09
C ILE A 155 -9.54 -6.43 -2.55
N LEU A 156 -9.26 -5.33 -3.25
CA LEU A 156 -8.79 -5.36 -4.63
C LEU A 156 -7.26 -5.41 -4.69
N PRO A 157 -6.67 -5.87 -5.82
CA PRO A 157 -5.26 -5.69 -6.09
C PRO A 157 -4.84 -4.22 -5.98
N GLU A 158 -3.56 -3.96 -5.75
CA GLU A 158 -3.01 -2.60 -5.62
C GLU A 158 -3.32 -1.72 -6.84
N PHE A 159 -3.34 -2.33 -8.03
CA PHE A 159 -3.75 -1.71 -9.29
C PHE A 159 -4.95 -2.46 -9.85
N PRO A 160 -6.18 -2.10 -9.42
CA PRO A 160 -7.37 -2.67 -10.01
C PRO A 160 -7.49 -2.23 -11.47
N ASN A 161 -8.13 -3.06 -12.29
CA ASN A 161 -8.44 -2.71 -13.67
C ASN A 161 -9.68 -1.78 -13.75
N ILE A 162 -9.94 -1.25 -14.94
CA ILE A 162 -11.07 -0.33 -15.16
C ILE A 162 -12.40 -0.97 -14.75
N GLU A 163 -12.69 -2.19 -15.19
CA GLU A 163 -13.95 -2.89 -14.89
C GLU A 163 -14.21 -3.01 -13.38
N GLN A 164 -13.18 -3.38 -12.62
CA GLN A 164 -13.24 -3.44 -11.16
C GLN A 164 -13.61 -2.09 -10.56
N ILE A 165 -13.08 -0.98 -11.08
CA ILE A 165 -13.35 0.37 -10.58
C ILE A 165 -14.76 0.86 -10.96
N LEU A 166 -15.27 0.49 -12.14
CA LEU A 166 -16.59 0.92 -12.62
C LEU A 166 -17.75 0.40 -11.75
N HIS A 167 -17.50 -0.58 -10.87
CA HIS A 167 -18.49 -1.08 -9.90
C HIS A 167 -18.73 -0.15 -8.69
N TYR A 168 -17.97 0.94 -8.57
CA TYR A 168 -18.05 1.87 -7.45
C TYR A 168 -18.68 3.21 -7.87
N ASP A 169 -19.37 3.86 -6.94
CA ASP A 169 -19.92 5.21 -7.17
C ASP A 169 -18.85 6.27 -6.89
N TYR A 170 -18.00 5.99 -5.90
CA TYR A 170 -17.02 6.92 -5.37
C TYR A 170 -15.66 6.30 -5.19
N VAL A 171 -14.63 7.09 -5.48
CA VAL A 171 -13.24 6.75 -5.17
C VAL A 171 -12.70 7.76 -4.17
N LEU A 172 -12.18 7.25 -3.06
CA LEU A 172 -11.39 8.03 -2.11
C LEU A 172 -9.94 7.57 -2.20
N GLU A 173 -9.07 8.47 -2.62
CA GLU A 173 -7.63 8.21 -2.65
C GLU A 173 -7.09 8.19 -1.22
N TYR A 174 -6.73 7.01 -0.74
CA TYR A 174 -6.13 6.81 0.58
C TYR A 174 -4.62 6.62 0.41
N GLY A 175 -3.84 7.00 1.41
CA GLY A 175 -2.39 7.04 1.28
C GLY A 175 -1.83 8.44 1.00
N LEU A 176 -2.72 9.38 0.71
CA LEU A 176 -2.50 10.82 0.88
C LEU A 176 -2.44 11.14 2.39
N HIS A 177 -1.75 12.23 2.72
CA HIS A 177 -1.42 12.68 4.09
C HIS A 177 -2.40 12.22 5.17
N VAL A 178 -1.88 11.68 6.29
CA VAL A 178 -2.67 11.27 7.47
C VAL A 178 -3.69 12.34 7.85
N ASP A 179 -3.30 13.61 7.75
CA ASP A 179 -4.18 14.75 8.02
C ASP A 179 -5.42 14.79 7.13
N ARG A 180 -5.31 14.49 5.84
CA ARG A 180 -6.48 14.45 4.95
C ARG A 180 -7.46 13.35 5.37
N MET A 181 -6.94 12.18 5.78
CA MET A 181 -7.80 11.11 6.29
C MET A 181 -8.43 11.48 7.63
N LYS A 182 -7.71 12.21 8.48
CA LYS A 182 -8.26 12.79 9.71
C LYS A 182 -9.39 13.76 9.40
N ASP A 183 -9.19 14.70 8.47
CA ASP A 183 -10.18 15.71 8.09
C ASP A 183 -11.46 15.06 7.56
N LEU A 184 -11.32 14.09 6.66
CA LEU A 184 -12.46 13.33 6.10
C LEU A 184 -13.20 12.50 7.15
N ALA A 185 -12.48 12.00 8.15
CA ALA A 185 -13.08 11.29 9.29
C ALA A 185 -13.53 12.25 10.41
N GLU A 186 -13.33 13.55 10.25
CA GLU A 186 -13.62 14.61 11.23
C GLU A 186 -12.92 14.40 12.58
N ILE A 187 -11.64 14.03 12.53
CA ILE A 187 -10.79 13.77 13.70
C ILE A 187 -9.88 14.97 13.94
N ASN A 188 -10.12 15.69 15.03
CA ASN A 188 -9.26 16.79 15.43
C ASN A 188 -7.91 16.27 15.98
N ASP A 189 -7.96 15.32 16.93
CA ASP A 189 -6.79 14.71 17.55
C ASP A 189 -6.76 13.19 17.38
N LEU A 190 -5.58 12.62 17.05
CA LEU A 190 -5.40 11.17 16.93
C LEU A 190 -5.60 10.43 18.26
N ARG A 191 -5.51 11.14 19.39
CA ARG A 191 -5.81 10.59 20.72
C ARG A 191 -7.30 10.33 20.94
N ASP A 192 -8.17 10.94 20.12
CA ASP A 192 -9.62 10.81 20.23
C ASP A 192 -10.14 9.51 19.61
N ILE A 193 -9.27 8.76 18.92
CA ILE A 193 -9.63 7.49 18.29
C ILE A 193 -8.90 6.32 18.97
N ASP A 194 -9.58 5.19 19.03
CA ASP A 194 -8.92 3.94 19.39
C ASP A 194 -7.86 3.62 18.33
N LEU A 195 -6.59 3.53 18.73
CA LEU A 195 -5.48 3.17 17.84
C LEU A 195 -5.24 1.66 17.77
N ARG A 196 -6.01 0.83 18.49
CA ARG A 196 -5.84 -0.63 18.47
C ARG A 196 -6.08 -1.19 17.09
N VAL A 197 -5.07 -1.91 16.59
CA VAL A 197 -5.14 -2.70 15.36
C VAL A 197 -5.17 -4.18 15.73
N ASN A 198 -6.35 -4.79 15.64
CA ASN A 198 -6.49 -6.23 15.85
C ASN A 198 -6.08 -6.97 14.58
N ILE A 199 -4.92 -7.60 14.57
CA ILE A 199 -4.49 -8.42 13.43
C ILE A 199 -5.19 -9.77 13.56
N ALA A 200 -6.02 -10.14 12.59
CA ALA A 200 -6.62 -11.47 12.55
C ALA A 200 -5.49 -12.48 12.35
N PRO A 201 -5.35 -13.50 13.23
CA PRO A 201 -4.33 -14.49 13.05
C PRO A 201 -4.63 -15.33 11.82
N ILE A 202 -3.65 -15.51 10.93
CA ILE A 202 -3.74 -16.46 9.81
C ILE A 202 -3.46 -17.86 10.39
N PRO A 203 -4.44 -18.78 10.43
CA PRO A 203 -4.32 -20.07 11.13
C PRO A 203 -3.10 -20.90 10.69
N GLU A 204 -2.80 -20.89 9.40
CA GLU A 204 -1.66 -21.61 8.80
C GLU A 204 -0.30 -21.06 9.28
N LYS A 205 -0.22 -19.74 9.53
CA LYS A 205 1.00 -19.12 10.07
C LYS A 205 1.15 -19.40 11.56
N LEU A 206 0.05 -19.43 12.33
CA LEU A 206 0.08 -19.72 13.77
C LEU A 206 0.77 -21.05 14.12
N ALA A 207 0.55 -22.10 13.33
CA ALA A 207 1.18 -23.41 13.55
C ALA A 207 2.72 -23.36 13.46
N ARG A 208 3.26 -22.58 12.52
CA ARG A 208 4.72 -22.32 12.43
C ARG A 208 5.25 -21.55 13.63
N TRP A 209 4.45 -20.66 14.24
CA TRP A 209 4.88 -19.89 15.40
C TRP A 209 4.85 -20.72 16.69
N GLN A 210 3.90 -21.66 16.83
CA GLN A 210 3.85 -22.56 17.99
C GLN A 210 5.09 -23.44 18.12
N SER A 211 5.67 -23.91 17.01
CA SER A 211 6.94 -24.66 17.06
C SER A 211 8.12 -23.78 17.49
N PHE A 212 8.13 -22.49 17.15
CA PHE A 212 9.11 -21.51 17.64
C PHE A 212 8.96 -21.23 19.14
N LEU A 213 7.77 -21.37 19.73
CA LEU A 213 7.51 -21.12 21.16
C LEU A 213 7.93 -22.30 22.07
N SER A 214 8.35 -23.44 21.51
CA SER A 214 8.68 -24.68 22.23
C SER A 214 9.88 -24.59 23.19
N THR A 215 10.74 -23.58 23.06
CA THR A 215 11.90 -23.39 23.93
C THR A 215 11.59 -22.48 25.12
N HIS A 216 11.99 -22.88 26.33
CA HIS A 216 11.86 -22.09 27.57
C HIS A 216 12.74 -20.83 27.64
N LYS A 217 13.61 -20.59 26.65
CA LYS A 217 14.45 -19.39 26.60
C LYS A 217 13.61 -18.15 26.26
N LYS A 218 13.91 -17.04 26.93
CA LYS A 218 13.37 -15.72 26.57
C LYS A 218 13.76 -15.38 25.14
N LYS A 219 12.83 -14.84 24.36
CA LYS A 219 13.04 -14.48 22.95
C LYS A 219 12.90 -12.97 22.81
N ILE A 220 13.92 -12.33 22.28
CA ILE A 220 13.96 -10.88 22.11
C ILE A 220 13.97 -10.60 20.60
N PHE A 221 12.89 -9.97 20.12
CA PHE A 221 12.75 -9.55 18.73
C PHE A 221 13.13 -8.09 18.62
N ILE A 222 14.10 -7.81 17.75
CA ILE A 222 14.71 -6.51 17.61
C ILE A 222 14.57 -6.07 16.15
N ASN A 223 13.81 -5.00 15.90
CA ASN A 223 13.76 -4.39 14.58
C ASN A 223 14.75 -3.22 14.51
N TRP A 224 15.81 -3.37 13.72
CA TRP A 224 16.89 -2.39 13.59
C TRP A 224 16.97 -1.73 12.21
N SER A 225 16.29 -2.35 11.24
CA SER A 225 16.22 -1.87 9.87
C SER A 225 15.16 -0.79 9.75
N SER A 226 15.59 0.45 9.57
CA SER A 226 14.73 1.52 9.07
C SER A 226 15.12 1.84 7.63
N PHE A 227 14.14 2.17 6.79
CA PHE A 227 14.40 2.75 5.48
C PHE A 227 15.16 4.09 5.57
N ASP A 228 15.08 4.76 6.73
CA ASP A 228 15.87 5.94 7.05
C ASP A 228 17.11 5.55 7.86
N ARG A 229 18.30 5.67 7.26
CA ARG A 229 19.59 5.35 7.90
C ARG A 229 19.85 6.20 9.14
N ARG A 230 19.25 7.40 9.25
CA ARG A 230 19.37 8.24 10.46
C ARG A 230 18.59 7.68 11.65
N ARG A 231 17.61 6.80 11.39
CA ARG A 231 16.79 6.12 12.40
C ARG A 231 17.25 4.69 12.66
N SER A 232 18.28 4.23 11.95
CA SER A 232 18.90 2.93 12.19
C SER A 232 19.91 3.07 13.33
N GLN A 233 19.91 2.17 14.30
CA GLN A 233 20.91 2.16 15.37
C GLN A 233 22.20 1.45 14.92
N SER A 234 23.33 1.83 15.52
CA SER A 234 24.64 1.23 15.23
C SER A 234 24.80 -0.15 15.91
N ASN A 235 25.73 -0.95 15.40
CA ASN A 235 26.05 -2.29 15.92
C ASN A 235 26.54 -2.28 17.38
N GLU A 236 27.09 -1.17 17.86
CA GLU A 236 27.65 -1.04 19.21
C GLU A 236 26.56 -1.20 20.29
N ASN A 237 25.36 -0.67 20.06
CA ASN A 237 24.22 -0.82 20.96
C ASN A 237 23.71 -2.29 21.07
N PHE A 238 24.12 -3.19 20.17
CA PHE A 238 23.68 -4.60 20.21
C PHE A 238 24.43 -5.38 21.26
N ALA A 239 25.73 -5.08 21.38
CA ALA A 239 26.63 -5.81 22.26
C ALA A 239 26.18 -5.63 23.72
N ASP A 240 25.80 -4.40 24.08
CA ASP A 240 25.28 -4.04 25.39
C ASP A 240 23.96 -4.77 25.70
N LEU A 241 23.03 -4.82 24.74
CA LEU A 241 21.75 -5.53 24.86
C LEU A 241 21.93 -7.05 25.02
N LYS A 242 22.91 -7.65 24.33
CA LYS A 242 23.25 -9.07 24.50
C LYS A 242 23.92 -9.34 25.85
N ALA A 243 24.75 -8.42 26.33
CA ALA A 243 25.38 -8.52 27.64
C ALA A 243 24.35 -8.42 28.77
N GLU A 244 23.29 -7.62 28.60
CA GLU A 244 22.20 -7.48 29.58
C GLU A 244 21.31 -8.74 29.65
N PHE A 245 21.12 -9.46 28.54
CA PHE A 245 20.26 -10.66 28.48
C PHE A 245 20.97 -11.90 27.89
N PRO A 246 22.01 -12.45 28.56
CA PRO A 246 22.89 -13.48 27.99
C PRO A 246 22.18 -14.81 27.69
N ASP A 247 21.11 -15.13 28.42
CA ASP A 247 20.37 -16.39 28.25
C ASP A 247 19.20 -16.32 27.24
N SER A 248 19.05 -15.19 26.55
CA SER A 248 17.97 -14.97 25.59
C SER A 248 18.36 -15.36 24.16
N LEU A 249 17.36 -15.77 23.38
CA LEU A 249 17.49 -15.91 21.93
C LEU A 249 17.12 -14.59 21.26
N PHE A 250 18.04 -14.02 20.51
CA PHE A 250 17.83 -12.77 19.79
C PHE A 250 17.46 -13.02 18.33
N TYR A 251 16.42 -12.33 17.87
CA TYR A 251 15.97 -12.34 16.49
C TYR A 251 15.98 -10.91 15.98
N THR A 252 16.76 -10.62 14.94
CA THR A 252 16.84 -9.27 14.38
C THR A 252 16.19 -9.23 13.00
N SER A 253 15.61 -8.10 12.62
CA SER A 253 15.30 -7.87 11.21
C SER A 253 16.61 -7.80 10.44
N ALA A 254 16.80 -8.71 9.47
CA ALA A 254 18.00 -8.76 8.67
C ALA A 254 18.03 -7.55 7.72
N PHE A 255 18.68 -6.45 8.13
CA PHE A 255 19.34 -5.62 7.14
C PHE A 255 20.70 -6.27 6.90
N GLN A 256 20.80 -7.07 5.84
CA GLN A 256 22.12 -7.34 5.29
C GLN A 256 22.63 -5.99 4.79
N ASN A 257 23.47 -5.33 5.59
CA ASN A 257 24.35 -4.30 5.05
C ASN A 257 25.14 -4.99 3.94
N HIS A 258 24.85 -4.67 2.69
CA HIS A 258 25.78 -4.89 1.60
C HIS A 258 27.01 -4.01 1.85
N THR A 259 27.87 -4.48 2.73
CA THR A 259 29.27 -4.06 2.86
C THR A 259 30.05 -5.34 3.15
N SER A 260 30.24 -6.16 2.12
CA SER A 260 31.21 -7.25 2.10
C SER A 260 31.42 -7.63 0.63
N GLY A 261 32.47 -7.07 0.05
CA GLY A 261 32.90 -7.19 -1.35
C GLY A 261 33.75 -6.00 -1.70
#